data_AF-F5TA34-F1
#
_entry.id   AF-F5TA34-F1
#
_cell.length_a   1.000
_cell.length_b   1.000
_cell.length_c   1.000
_cell.angle_alpha   90.00
_cell.angle_beta   90.00
_cell.angle_gamma   90.00
#
_symmetry.space_group_name_H-M   'P 1'
#
loop_
_entity.id
_entity.type
_entity.pdbx_description
1 polymer ?
#
loop_
_entity_poly.entity_id
_entity_poly.type
_entity_poly.pdbx_seq_one_letter_code
_entity_poly.pdbx_strand_id
1 'polypeptide(L)'
;MTLDFIVPMLILLQWRTNIPFLDQMLEKLSKLSGGREEIVLLALFILLLLFLLFIRRVIRKRRQKEALQYHIEEKDRYHISMEKQDLHKLVSLLIEGLGGKDNILSVRFDAKKLKVKIKEYALVQENTLRMAGFPGVVRPSKDEVHLLIGDEAGELCEALQNLNL
;
A
#
# COMPACT_ATOMS: atom_id res chain seq x y z
N MET A 1 5.09 -42.82 13.55
CA MET A 1 5.87 -43.32 12.40
C MET A 1 7.30 -43.40 12.89
N THR A 2 7.76 -44.61 13.20
CA THR A 2 8.93 -44.86 14.05
C THR A 2 10.23 -44.44 13.38
N LEU A 3 11.11 -43.81 14.17
CA LEU A 3 12.41 -43.25 13.75
C LEU A 3 13.38 -44.32 13.22
N ASP A 4 13.13 -45.59 13.55
CA ASP A 4 13.95 -46.76 13.19
C ASP A 4 14.07 -47.03 11.68
N PHE A 5 13.21 -46.42 10.86
CA PHE A 5 13.25 -46.57 9.40
C PHE A 5 14.16 -45.56 8.69
N ILE A 6 14.61 -44.50 9.36
CA ILE A 6 15.36 -43.41 8.72
C ILE A 6 16.77 -43.87 8.32
N VAL A 7 17.48 -44.58 9.19
CA VAL A 7 18.82 -45.11 8.94
C VAL A 7 18.85 -46.16 7.82
N PRO A 8 18.02 -47.22 7.83
CA PRO A 8 18.00 -48.17 6.72
C PRO A 8 17.53 -47.52 5.40
N MET A 9 16.67 -46.50 5.44
CA MET A 9 16.28 -45.74 4.25
C MET A 9 17.42 -44.88 3.70
N LEU A 10 18.22 -44.26 4.56
CA LEU A 10 19.44 -43.53 4.17
C LEU A 10 20.49 -44.46 3.58
N ILE A 11 20.70 -45.64 4.16
CA ILE A 11 21.58 -46.68 3.64
C ILE A 11 21.10 -47.19 2.27
N LEU A 12 19.80 -47.40 2.09
CA LEU A 12 19.22 -47.74 0.78
C LEU A 12 19.39 -46.61 -0.25
N LEU A 13 19.28 -45.35 0.16
CA LEU A 13 19.52 -44.20 -0.69
C LEU A 13 21.00 -44.07 -1.08
N GLN A 14 21.91 -44.40 -0.17
CA GLN A 14 23.36 -44.43 -0.35
C GLN A 14 23.76 -45.48 -1.39
N TRP A 15 23.19 -46.69 -1.31
CA TRP A 15 23.35 -47.75 -2.32
C TRP A 15 22.86 -47.33 -3.72
N ARG A 16 21.86 -46.46 -3.79
CA ARG A 16 21.27 -46.00 -5.05
C ARG A 16 22.00 -44.80 -5.68
N THR A 17 22.68 -43.98 -4.88
CA THR A 17 23.23 -42.69 -5.34
C THR A 17 24.75 -42.58 -5.30
N ASN A 18 25.47 -43.49 -4.61
CA ASN A 18 26.95 -43.56 -4.53
C ASN A 18 27.63 -42.18 -4.44
N ILE A 19 27.18 -41.33 -3.49
CA ILE A 19 27.69 -39.97 -3.31
C ILE A 19 28.70 -39.99 -2.15
N PRO A 20 30.02 -39.87 -2.40
CA PRO A 20 31.07 -39.97 -1.37
C PRO A 20 30.98 -38.89 -0.28
N PHE A 21 30.33 -37.77 -0.60
CA PHE A 21 30.12 -36.66 0.33
C PHE A 21 29.24 -37.04 1.51
N LEU A 22 28.20 -37.86 1.29
CA LEU A 22 27.31 -38.27 2.37
C LEU A 22 28.04 -39.13 3.39
N ASP A 23 28.95 -39.99 2.93
CA ASP A 23 29.78 -40.86 3.79
C ASP A 23 30.68 -40.01 4.69
N GLN A 24 31.37 -39.03 4.10
CA GLN A 24 32.24 -38.12 4.85
C GLN A 24 31.44 -37.26 5.85
N MET A 25 30.21 -36.87 5.51
CA MET A 25 29.32 -36.14 6.40
C MET A 25 28.84 -37.03 7.56
N LEU A 26 28.38 -38.25 7.28
CA LEU A 26 27.92 -39.21 8.28
C LEU A 26 29.03 -39.59 9.26
N GLU A 27 30.24 -39.86 8.78
CA GLU A 27 31.38 -40.21 9.63
C GLU A 27 31.78 -39.03 10.53
N LYS A 28 31.82 -37.80 10.00
CA LYS A 28 32.09 -36.59 10.78
C LYS A 28 31.00 -36.34 11.83
N LEU A 29 29.73 -36.53 11.49
CA LEU A 29 28.60 -36.37 12.40
C LEU A 29 28.60 -37.45 13.49
N SER A 30 28.89 -38.69 13.13
CA SER A 30 28.97 -39.83 14.07
C SER A 30 30.07 -39.61 15.12
N LYS A 31 31.25 -39.16 14.67
CA LYS A 31 32.39 -38.82 15.54
C LYS A 31 32.09 -37.62 16.46
N LEU A 32 31.30 -36.65 16.01
CA LEU A 32 30.88 -35.49 16.81
C LEU A 32 29.77 -35.84 17.82
N SER A 33 28.86 -36.74 17.42
CA SER A 33 27.62 -37.04 18.14
C SER A 33 27.75 -38.21 19.12
N GLY A 34 28.84 -38.98 19.07
CA GLY A 34 29.09 -40.13 19.95
C GLY A 34 28.06 -41.24 19.80
N GLY A 35 27.60 -41.52 18.58
CA GLY A 35 26.63 -42.59 18.29
C GLY A 35 25.15 -42.19 18.40
N ARG A 36 24.82 -40.90 18.46
CA ARG A 36 23.42 -40.37 18.47
C ARG A 36 23.12 -39.47 17.26
N GLU A 37 23.69 -39.81 16.11
CA GLU A 37 23.60 -39.03 14.86
C GLU A 37 22.15 -38.75 14.42
N GLU A 38 21.22 -39.68 14.67
CA GLU A 38 19.80 -39.51 14.37
C GLU A 38 19.19 -38.30 15.09
N ILE A 39 19.53 -38.10 16.37
CA ILE A 39 18.99 -37.00 17.19
C ILE A 39 19.54 -35.66 16.69
N VAL A 40 20.82 -35.62 16.30
CA VAL A 40 21.47 -34.41 15.77
C VAL A 40 20.88 -34.01 14.43
N LEU A 41 20.62 -34.98 13.54
CA LEU A 41 19.96 -34.72 12.26
C LEU A 41 18.53 -34.22 12.43
N LEU A 42 17.77 -34.84 13.34
CA LEU A 42 16.40 -34.41 13.66
C LEU A 42 16.39 -32.98 14.23
N ALA A 43 17.30 -32.68 15.15
CA ALA A 43 17.43 -31.35 15.75
C ALA A 43 17.80 -30.29 14.70
N LEU A 44 18.74 -30.60 13.80
CA LEU A 44 19.12 -29.72 12.70
C LEU A 44 17.94 -29.48 11.74
N PHE A 45 17.17 -30.52 11.42
CA PHE A 45 16.00 -30.41 10.55
C PHE A 45 14.89 -29.56 11.18
N ILE A 46 14.61 -29.75 12.47
CA ILE A 46 13.64 -28.95 13.22
C ILE A 46 14.10 -27.48 13.27
N LEU A 47 15.40 -27.24 13.52
CA LEU A 47 15.97 -25.89 13.53
C LEU A 47 15.84 -25.21 12.16
N LEU A 48 16.13 -25.94 11.06
CA LEU A 48 15.94 -25.45 9.69
C LEU A 48 14.47 -25.09 9.42
N LEU A 49 13.53 -25.93 9.86
CA LEU A 49 12.10 -25.71 9.66
C LEU A 49 11.61 -24.47 10.42
N LEU A 50 12.04 -24.30 11.67
CA LEU A 50 11.77 -23.10 12.47
C LEU A 50 12.38 -21.85 11.83
N PHE A 51 13.61 -21.95 11.29
CA PHE A 51 14.28 -20.86 10.58
C PHE A 51 13.52 -20.46 9.30
N LEU A 52 13.04 -21.43 8.53
CA LEU A 52 12.19 -21.17 7.35
C LEU A 52 10.85 -20.51 7.73
N LEU A 53 10.23 -20.95 8.83
CA LEU A 53 9.03 -20.30 9.37
C LEU A 53 9.30 -18.87 9.83
N PHE A 54 10.45 -18.62 10.45
CA PHE A 54 10.90 -17.29 10.86
C PHE A 54 11.09 -16.37 9.66
N ILE A 55 11.81 -16.84 8.63
CA ILE A 55 11.97 -16.10 7.36
C ILE A 55 10.61 -15.79 6.74
N ARG A 56 9.71 -16.78 6.66
CA ARG A 56 8.35 -16.57 6.15
C ARG A 56 7.58 -15.52 6.95
N ARG A 57 7.68 -15.52 8.29
CA ARG A 57 7.08 -14.48 9.15
C ARG A 57 7.66 -13.10 8.86
N VAL A 58 8.97 -12.98 8.73
CA VAL A 58 9.65 -11.70 8.43
C VAL A 58 9.22 -11.16 7.07
N ILE A 59 9.20 -12.01 6.03
CA ILE A 59 8.77 -11.61 4.69
C ILE A 59 7.31 -11.14 4.69
N ARG A 60 6.41 -11.89 5.36
CA ARG A 60 4.99 -11.51 5.46
C ARG A 60 4.81 -10.14 6.13
N LYS A 61 5.59 -9.85 7.18
CA LYS A 61 5.55 -8.55 7.89
C LYS A 61 6.07 -7.39 7.02
N ARG A 62 7.09 -7.61 6.19
CA ARG A 62 7.58 -6.59 5.24
C ARG A 62 6.52 -6.23 4.19
N ARG A 63 5.90 -7.24 3.57
CA ARG A 63 4.81 -7.03 2.60
C ARG A 63 3.64 -6.23 3.18
N GLN A 64 3.26 -6.50 4.43
CA GLN A 64 2.20 -5.74 5.10
C GLN A 64 2.58 -4.27 5.31
N LYS A 65 3.83 -3.97 5.66
CA LYS A 65 4.30 -2.59 5.81
C LYS A 65 4.33 -1.85 4.47
N GLU A 66 4.79 -2.50 3.41
CA GLU A 66 4.80 -1.94 2.05
C GLU A 66 3.38 -1.62 1.56
N ALA A 67 2.43 -2.54 1.77
CA ALA A 67 1.02 -2.31 1.43
C ALA A 67 0.40 -1.17 2.26
N LEU A 68 0.68 -1.13 3.56
CA LEU A 68 0.19 -0.04 4.42
C LEU A 68 0.78 1.31 4.02
N GLN A 69 2.06 1.36 3.67
CA GLN A 69 2.74 2.57 3.24
C GLN A 69 2.19 3.08 1.91
N TYR A 70 1.93 2.19 0.95
CA TYR A 70 1.25 2.56 -0.30
C TYR A 70 -0.15 3.13 -0.06
N HIS A 71 -0.94 2.53 0.85
CA HIS A 71 -2.26 3.05 1.22
C HIS A 71 -2.21 4.43 1.90
N ILE A 72 -1.19 4.70 2.72
CA ILE A 72 -0.97 6.00 3.34
C ILE A 72 -0.64 7.03 2.26
N GLU A 73 0.34 6.74 1.39
CA GLU A 73 0.76 7.65 0.31
C GLU A 73 -0.37 7.96 -0.68
N GLU A 74 -1.21 6.98 -0.99
CA GLU A 74 -2.39 7.18 -1.84
C GLU A 74 -3.48 8.00 -1.15
N LYS A 75 -3.68 7.82 0.16
CA LYS A 75 -4.62 8.62 0.95
C LYS A 75 -4.16 10.09 1.05
N ASP A 76 -2.87 10.32 1.26
CA ASP A 76 -2.30 11.66 1.42
C ASP A 76 -2.28 12.45 0.09
N ARG A 77 -2.15 11.77 -1.06
CA ARG A 77 -2.22 12.41 -2.39
C ARG A 77 -3.56 13.09 -2.69
N TYR A 78 -4.63 12.73 -2.00
CA TYR A 78 -5.96 13.29 -2.21
C TYR A 78 -6.52 13.97 -0.97
N HIS A 79 -5.70 14.27 0.03
CA HIS A 79 -6.17 14.93 1.24
C HIS A 79 -5.66 16.37 1.25
N ILE A 80 -6.58 17.32 1.18
CA ILE A 80 -6.29 18.66 1.68
C ILE A 80 -6.17 18.48 3.19
N SER A 81 -5.01 18.79 3.78
CA SER A 81 -4.92 18.80 5.24
C SER A 81 -5.74 19.99 5.75
N MET A 82 -7.04 19.79 5.93
CA MET A 82 -7.90 20.79 6.54
C MET A 82 -7.63 20.82 8.05
N GLU A 83 -6.83 21.80 8.49
CA GLU A 83 -7.10 22.39 9.79
C GLU A 83 -8.51 23.00 9.71
N LYS A 84 -9.45 22.41 10.45
CA LYS A 84 -10.91 22.66 10.45
C LYS A 84 -11.37 24.12 10.59
N GLN A 85 -10.48 25.10 10.67
CA GLN A 85 -10.80 26.52 10.83
C GLN A 85 -10.85 27.32 9.51
N ASP A 86 -10.43 26.76 8.36
CA ASP A 86 -10.27 27.52 7.10
C ASP A 86 -11.25 27.16 5.95
N LEU A 87 -12.36 26.46 6.19
CA LEU A 87 -13.31 26.06 5.13
C LEU A 87 -13.81 27.26 4.30
N HIS A 88 -14.16 28.37 4.94
CA HIS A 88 -14.60 29.59 4.25
C HIS A 88 -13.51 30.22 3.36
N LYS A 89 -12.24 30.17 3.79
CA LYS A 89 -11.12 30.64 2.97
C LYS A 89 -10.90 29.73 1.77
N LEU A 90 -10.99 28.42 1.97
CA LEU A 90 -10.88 27.44 0.88
C LEU A 90 -12.00 27.61 -0.15
N VAL A 91 -13.24 27.85 0.29
CA VAL A 91 -14.36 28.15 -0.61
C VAL A 91 -14.11 29.45 -1.39
N SER A 92 -13.60 30.49 -0.73
CA SER A 92 -13.31 31.78 -1.38
C SER A 92 -12.22 31.63 -2.45
N LEU A 93 -11.11 30.96 -2.11
CA LEU A 93 -10.01 30.67 -3.04
C LEU A 93 -10.47 29.76 -4.19
N LEU A 94 -11.36 28.82 -3.91
CA LEU A 94 -11.94 27.95 -4.94
C LEU A 94 -12.78 28.74 -5.94
N ILE A 95 -13.66 29.62 -5.46
CA ILE A 95 -14.49 30.48 -6.32
C ILE A 95 -13.59 31.41 -7.15
N GLU A 96 -12.57 32.01 -6.54
CA GLU A 96 -11.60 32.86 -7.24
C GLU A 96 -10.84 32.07 -8.33
N GLY A 97 -10.35 30.89 -7.99
CA GLY A 97 -9.65 30.01 -8.93
C GLY A 97 -10.55 29.48 -10.06
N LEU A 98 -11.85 29.37 -9.85
CA LEU A 98 -12.83 29.02 -10.87
C LEU A 98 -13.27 30.21 -11.74
N GLY A 99 -12.75 31.42 -11.49
CA GLY A 99 -13.08 32.61 -12.27
C GLY A 99 -14.27 33.41 -11.74
N GLY A 100 -14.62 33.22 -10.46
CA GLY A 100 -15.69 33.94 -9.78
C GLY A 100 -17.02 33.19 -9.75
N LYS A 101 -17.95 33.71 -8.94
CA LYS A 101 -19.29 33.13 -8.73
C LYS A 101 -20.08 33.04 -10.04
N ASP A 102 -19.97 34.06 -10.88
CA ASP A 102 -20.72 34.17 -12.14
C ASP A 102 -20.32 33.12 -13.17
N ASN A 103 -19.11 32.56 -13.04
CA ASN A 103 -18.60 31.53 -13.95
C ASN A 103 -19.13 30.14 -13.60
N ILE A 104 -19.62 29.91 -12.39
CA ILE A 104 -20.06 28.60 -11.91
C ILE A 104 -21.56 28.44 -12.23
N LEU A 105 -21.91 27.36 -12.92
CA LEU A 105 -23.31 27.04 -13.29
C LEU A 105 -23.96 26.07 -12.32
N SER A 106 -23.22 25.05 -11.90
CA SER A 106 -23.70 24.05 -10.96
C SER A 106 -22.53 23.29 -10.38
N VAL A 107 -22.69 22.83 -9.14
CA VAL A 107 -21.69 22.06 -8.43
C VAL A 107 -22.32 20.74 -7.98
N ARG A 108 -21.62 19.64 -8.22
CA ARG A 108 -22.01 18.29 -7.80
C ARG A 108 -20.79 17.56 -7.25
N PHE A 109 -20.97 16.76 -6.21
CA PHE A 109 -19.90 15.90 -5.71
C PHE A 109 -20.08 14.46 -6.23
N ASP A 110 -18.97 13.74 -6.41
CA ASP A 110 -18.93 12.32 -6.76
C ASP A 110 -17.75 11.66 -6.02
N ALA A 111 -18.08 10.90 -4.97
CA ALA A 111 -17.13 10.28 -4.05
C ALA A 111 -16.09 11.29 -3.52
N LYS A 112 -14.88 11.30 -4.10
CA LYS A 112 -13.74 12.16 -3.70
C LYS A 112 -13.48 13.35 -4.62
N LYS A 113 -14.39 13.59 -5.58
CA LYS A 113 -14.25 14.62 -6.61
C LYS A 113 -15.40 15.62 -6.55
N LEU A 114 -15.09 16.89 -6.78
CA LEU A 114 -16.06 17.95 -6.98
C LEU A 114 -16.15 18.28 -8.47
N LYS A 115 -17.33 18.09 -9.06
CA LYS A 115 -17.63 18.40 -10.46
C LYS A 115 -18.31 19.77 -10.52
N VAL A 116 -17.67 20.70 -11.20
CA VAL A 116 -18.14 22.07 -11.38
C VAL A 116 -18.43 22.27 -12.86
N LYS A 117 -19.68 22.63 -13.19
CA LYS A 117 -19.99 23.15 -14.52
C LYS A 117 -19.66 24.63 -14.56
N ILE A 118 -18.96 25.05 -15.61
CA ILE A 118 -18.50 26.43 -15.80
C ILE A 118 -19.07 27.03 -17.10
N LYS A 119 -19.15 28.35 -17.19
CA LYS A 119 -19.54 29.07 -18.41
C LYS A 119 -18.36 29.32 -19.34
N GLU A 120 -17.28 29.84 -18.78
CA GLU A 120 -16.11 30.34 -19.49
C GLU A 120 -14.85 29.63 -18.99
N TYR A 121 -14.16 28.99 -19.93
CA TYR A 121 -12.98 28.18 -19.65
C TYR A 121 -11.75 29.04 -19.33
N ALA A 122 -11.62 30.20 -19.99
CA ALA A 122 -10.44 31.06 -19.89
C ALA A 122 -10.26 31.68 -18.50
N LEU A 123 -11.34 31.82 -17.73
CA LEU A 123 -11.31 32.43 -16.40
C LEU A 123 -10.80 31.48 -15.31
N VAL A 124 -10.70 30.18 -15.60
CA VAL A 124 -10.26 29.19 -14.60
C VAL A 124 -8.74 29.18 -14.48
N GLN A 125 -8.25 29.48 -13.29
CA GLN A 125 -6.84 29.55 -12.94
C GLN A 125 -6.39 28.32 -12.14
N GLU A 126 -5.81 27.33 -12.84
CA GLU A 126 -5.29 26.11 -12.20
C GLU A 126 -4.17 26.38 -11.18
N ASN A 127 -3.31 27.38 -11.43
CA ASN A 127 -2.20 27.70 -10.55
C ASN A 127 -2.70 28.15 -9.18
N THR A 128 -3.74 28.99 -9.14
CA THR A 128 -4.37 29.46 -7.90
C THR A 128 -5.00 28.30 -7.13
N LEU A 129 -5.66 27.37 -7.82
CA LEU A 129 -6.24 26.18 -7.21
C LEU A 129 -5.17 25.23 -6.64
N ARG A 130 -4.05 25.04 -7.34
CA ARG A 130 -2.92 24.26 -6.81
C ARG A 130 -2.28 24.93 -5.60
N MET A 131 -2.11 26.26 -5.62
CA MET A 131 -1.57 27.02 -4.48
C MET A 131 -2.53 27.02 -3.28
N ALA A 132 -3.84 26.98 -3.51
CA ALA A 132 -4.86 26.86 -2.48
C ALA A 132 -4.92 25.47 -1.82
N GLY A 133 -4.11 24.51 -2.29
CA GLY A 133 -4.00 23.18 -1.69
C GLY A 133 -4.88 22.11 -2.33
N PHE A 134 -5.54 22.40 -3.46
CA PHE A 134 -6.28 21.36 -4.19
C PHE A 134 -5.31 20.41 -4.89
N PRO A 135 -5.29 19.10 -4.56
CA PRO A 135 -4.27 18.16 -5.03
C PRO A 135 -4.31 17.90 -6.55
N GLY A 136 -5.44 18.13 -7.20
CA GLY A 136 -5.54 17.98 -8.65
C GLY A 136 -6.77 18.63 -9.24
N VAL A 137 -6.57 19.25 -10.41
CA VAL A 137 -7.63 19.81 -11.26
C VAL A 137 -7.62 19.04 -12.58
N VAL A 138 -8.77 18.51 -12.97
CA VAL A 138 -8.96 17.73 -14.20
C VAL A 138 -10.03 18.41 -15.03
N ARG A 139 -9.76 18.59 -16.32
CA ARG A 139 -10.66 19.31 -17.25
C ARG A 139 -11.14 18.34 -18.34
N PRO A 140 -12.22 17.58 -18.11
CA PRO A 140 -12.73 16.64 -19.10
C PRO A 140 -13.33 17.32 -20.33
N SER A 141 -13.83 18.56 -20.20
CA SER A 141 -14.49 19.31 -21.27
C SER A 141 -14.35 20.81 -21.04
N LYS A 142 -14.76 21.63 -22.03
CA LYS A 142 -14.68 23.10 -21.94
C LYS A 142 -15.61 23.69 -20.88
N ASP A 143 -16.73 23.01 -20.61
CA ASP A 143 -17.78 23.48 -19.70
C ASP A 143 -17.76 22.76 -18.34
N GLU A 144 -16.75 21.92 -18.07
CA GLU A 144 -16.70 21.11 -16.86
C GLU A 144 -15.29 20.97 -16.30
N VAL A 145 -15.17 21.18 -14.99
CA VAL A 145 -13.93 21.06 -14.22
C VAL A 145 -14.16 20.11 -13.05
N HIS A 146 -13.26 19.16 -12.87
CA HIS A 146 -13.25 18.21 -11.76
C HIS A 146 -12.10 18.54 -10.82
N LEU A 147 -12.39 18.84 -9.57
CA LEU A 147 -11.38 18.97 -8.52
C LEU A 147 -11.29 17.69 -7.71
N LEU A 148 -10.08 17.24 -7.46
CA LEU A 148 -9.78 16.15 -6.53
C LEU A 148 -9.63 16.79 -5.15
N ILE A 149 -10.43 16.36 -4.18
CA ILE A 149 -10.48 16.98 -2.84
C ILE A 149 -10.29 15.94 -1.74
N GLY A 150 -10.82 14.73 -1.94
CA GLY A 150 -10.81 13.68 -0.92
C GLY A 150 -12.16 13.51 -0.23
N ASP A 151 -12.13 13.08 1.03
CA ASP A 151 -13.34 12.75 1.80
C ASP A 151 -14.18 14.02 2.14
N GLU A 152 -13.57 15.21 2.02
CA GLU A 152 -14.17 16.53 2.32
C GLU A 152 -14.96 17.13 1.15
N ALA A 153 -15.00 16.45 -0.01
CA ALA A 153 -15.69 16.94 -1.21
C ALA A 153 -17.18 17.23 -0.98
N GLY A 154 -17.82 16.46 -0.09
CA GLY A 154 -19.23 16.65 0.27
C GLY A 154 -19.47 17.95 1.04
N GLU A 155 -18.70 18.20 2.10
CA GLU A 155 -18.80 19.40 2.93
C GLU A 155 -18.54 20.67 2.11
N LEU A 156 -17.56 20.64 1.21
CA LEU A 156 -17.26 21.78 0.34
C LEU A 156 -18.36 22.03 -0.69
N CYS A 157 -18.98 20.98 -1.21
CA CYS A 157 -20.12 21.11 -2.14
C CYS A 157 -21.33 21.77 -1.45
N GLU A 158 -21.63 21.36 -0.22
CA GLU A 158 -22.72 21.94 0.58
C GLU A 158 -22.44 23.41 0.90
N ALA A 159 -21.20 23.74 1.29
CA ALA A 159 -20.79 25.12 1.52
C ALA A 159 -20.95 26.01 0.28
N LEU A 160 -20.63 25.49 -0.91
CA LEU A 160 -20.84 26.19 -2.19
C LEU A 160 -22.33 26.39 -2.51
N GLN A 161 -23.17 25.37 -2.28
CA GLN A 161 -24.61 25.47 -2.50
C GLN A 161 -25.26 26.50 -1.57
N ASN A 162 -24.82 26.57 -0.31
CA ASN A 162 -25.29 27.55 0.66
C ASN A 162 -24.97 29.01 0.28
N LEU A 163 -24.04 29.25 -0.66
CA LEU A 163 -23.73 30.58 -1.18
C LEU A 163 -24.67 31.04 -2.29
N ASN A 164 -25.78 30.33 -2.56
CA ASN A 164 -26.75 30.62 -3.62
C ASN A 164 -26.07 30.76 -5.00
N LEU A 165 -25.27 29.76 -5.35
CA LEU A 165 -24.70 29.58 -6.69
C LEU A 165 -25.77 29.15 -7.70
#